data_AF-A0A2V4AKL3-F1
#
_entry.id   AF-A0A2V4AKL3-F1
#
_cell.length_a   1.000
_cell.length_b   1.000
_cell.length_c   1.000
_cell.angle_alpha   90.00
_cell.angle_beta   90.00
_cell.angle_gamma   90.00
#
_symmetry.space_group_name_H-M   'P 1'
#
loop_
_entity.id
_entity.type
_entity.pdbx_description
1 polymer ?
#
loop_
_entity_poly.entity_id
_entity_poly.type
_entity_poly.pdbx_seq_one_letter_code
_entity_poly.pdbx_strand_id
1 'polypeptide(L)'
;MTLTWLGWLAGVLGLVAAGFGAVLLPRRRARAGGRATAWSTARSAIDIAAVSRDACPARVAEAEHLLARAESLAADRGGVAAAHQATEYARRADRLWRQAADA
;
A
#
# COMPACT_ATOMS: atom_id res chain seq x y z
N MET A 1 -33.45 -19.50 38.54
CA MET A 1 -32.03 -19.91 38.41
C MET A 1 -31.51 -19.87 36.96
N THR A 2 -32.38 -19.89 35.93
CA THR A 2 -31.97 -19.82 34.51
C THR A 2 -31.66 -18.40 34.02
N LEU A 3 -32.36 -17.39 34.54
CA LEU A 3 -32.21 -15.98 34.12
C LEU A 3 -30.83 -15.40 34.44
N THR A 4 -30.25 -15.76 35.58
CA THR A 4 -28.91 -15.30 36.00
C THR A 4 -27.81 -15.90 35.13
N TRP A 5 -27.98 -17.15 34.68
CA TRP A 5 -27.03 -17.84 33.82
C TRP A 5 -27.06 -17.29 32.37
N LEU A 6 -28.26 -17.00 31.86
CA LEU A 6 -28.45 -16.32 30.58
C LEU A 6 -27.82 -14.92 30.56
N GLY A 7 -27.94 -14.16 31.66
CA GLY A 7 -27.28 -12.86 31.80
C GLY A 7 -25.75 -12.96 31.75
N TRP A 8 -25.19 -14.00 32.38
CA TRP A 8 -23.74 -14.25 32.35
C TRP A 8 -23.25 -14.64 30.94
N LEU A 9 -24.00 -15.48 30.23
CA LEU A 9 -23.69 -15.84 28.84
C LEU A 9 -23.79 -14.64 27.90
N ALA A 10 -24.80 -13.79 28.06
CA ALA A 10 -24.94 -12.57 27.28
C ALA A 10 -23.77 -11.61 27.52
N GLY A 11 -23.31 -11.48 28.77
CA GLY A 11 -22.14 -10.68 29.13
C GLY A 11 -20.85 -11.21 28.50
N VAL A 12 -20.59 -12.53 28.60
CA VAL A 12 -19.42 -13.16 27.99
C VAL A 12 -19.45 -13.06 26.47
N LEU A 13 -20.60 -13.33 25.84
CA LEU A 13 -20.76 -13.22 24.40
C LEU A 13 -20.58 -11.77 23.92
N GLY A 14 -21.08 -10.80 24.68
CA GLY A 14 -20.86 -9.38 24.42
C GLY A 14 -19.38 -9.00 24.48
N LEU A 15 -18.64 -9.48 25.49
CA LEU A 15 -17.19 -9.25 25.61
C LEU A 15 -16.42 -9.89 24.45
N VAL A 16 -16.77 -11.13 24.08
CA VAL A 16 -16.15 -11.83 22.95
C VAL A 16 -16.46 -11.11 21.65
N ALA A 17 -17.70 -10.69 21.41
CA ALA A 17 -18.09 -9.95 20.22
C ALA A 17 -17.41 -8.57 20.14
N ALA A 18 -17.26 -7.89 21.28
CA ALA A 18 -16.56 -6.61 21.35
C ALA A 18 -15.06 -6.76 21.07
N GLY A 19 -14.41 -7.77 21.66
CA GLY A 19 -12.99 -8.09 21.37
C GLY A 19 -12.80 -8.53 19.92
N PHE A 20 -13.70 -9.36 19.39
CA PHE A 20 -13.66 -9.82 18.00
C PHE A 20 -13.88 -8.66 17.01
N GLY A 21 -14.82 -7.76 17.33
CA GLY A 21 -15.04 -6.51 16.59
C GLY A 21 -13.81 -5.61 16.59
N ALA A 22 -13.15 -5.42 17.75
CA ALA A 22 -11.94 -4.61 17.87
C ALA A 22 -10.74 -5.15 17.08
N VAL A 23 -10.67 -6.48 16.86
CA VAL A 23 -9.61 -7.10 16.04
C VAL A 23 -9.96 -7.12 14.55
N LEU A 24 -11.23 -7.34 14.18
CA LEU A 24 -11.64 -7.41 12.77
C LEU A 24 -11.86 -6.04 12.12
N LEU A 25 -12.36 -5.04 12.84
CA LEU A 25 -12.58 -3.69 12.28
C LEU A 25 -11.32 -3.02 11.74
N PRO A 26 -10.16 -3.01 12.42
CA PRO A 26 -8.95 -2.36 11.89
C PRO A 26 -8.41 -3.10 10.66
N ARG A 27 -8.52 -4.44 10.63
CA ARG A 27 -8.13 -5.24 9.45
C ARG A 27 -9.06 -5.02 8.27
N ARG A 28 -10.35 -4.76 8.49
CA ARG A 28 -11.30 -4.40 7.43
C ARG A 28 -11.19 -2.95 6.99
N ARG A 29 -10.89 -2.00 7.89
CA ARG A 29 -10.54 -0.61 7.52
C ARG A 29 -9.24 -0.55 6.71
N ALA A 30 -8.24 -1.36 7.03
CA ALA A 30 -7.04 -1.50 6.21
C ALA A 30 -7.35 -2.02 4.79
N ARG A 31 -8.38 -2.85 4.62
CA ARG A 31 -8.82 -3.35 3.30
C ARG A 31 -9.73 -2.39 2.54
N ALA A 32 -10.62 -1.67 3.22
CA ALA A 32 -11.53 -0.70 2.60
C ALA A 32 -10.84 0.64 2.27
N GLY A 33 -9.88 1.08 3.08
CA GLY A 33 -8.96 2.18 2.77
C GLY A 33 -7.81 1.79 1.84
N GLY A 34 -7.59 0.48 1.64
CA GLY A 34 -6.43 -0.06 0.93
C GLY A 34 -6.26 0.44 -0.50
N ARG A 35 -7.34 0.82 -1.20
CA ARG A 35 -7.22 1.39 -2.55
C ARG A 35 -6.66 2.81 -2.56
N ALA A 36 -7.20 3.69 -1.72
CA ALA A 36 -6.71 5.06 -1.60
C ALA A 36 -5.30 5.08 -0.99
N THR A 37 -5.04 4.24 0.00
CA THR A 37 -3.70 4.10 0.60
C THR A 37 -2.70 3.52 -0.40
N ALA A 38 -3.04 2.45 -1.13
CA ALA A 38 -2.15 1.88 -2.13
C ALA A 38 -1.85 2.88 -3.26
N TRP A 39 -2.85 3.65 -3.71
CA TRP A 39 -2.63 4.70 -4.71
C TRP A 39 -1.81 5.87 -4.18
N SER A 40 -2.02 6.28 -2.93
CA SER A 40 -1.18 7.30 -2.28
C SER A 40 0.27 6.83 -2.15
N THR A 41 0.50 5.58 -1.74
CA THR A 41 1.84 4.98 -1.69
C THR A 41 2.48 4.87 -3.07
N ALA A 42 1.72 4.44 -4.08
CA ALA A 42 2.21 4.36 -5.46
C ALA A 42 2.61 5.74 -5.98
N ARG A 43 1.80 6.78 -5.74
CA ARG A 43 2.09 8.16 -6.15
C ARG A 43 3.36 8.67 -5.49
N SER A 44 3.48 8.50 -4.16
CA SER A 44 4.68 8.89 -3.42
C SER A 44 5.94 8.16 -3.92
N ALA A 45 5.84 6.88 -4.27
CA ALA A 45 6.97 6.14 -4.81
C ALA A 45 7.39 6.64 -6.21
N ILE A 46 6.44 6.98 -7.08
CA ILE A 46 6.71 7.58 -8.39
C ILE A 46 7.38 8.94 -8.21
N ASP A 47 6.89 9.78 -7.30
CA ASP A 47 7.47 11.11 -7.05
C ASP A 47 8.91 11.00 -6.52
N ILE A 48 9.18 10.09 -5.59
CA ILE A 48 10.54 9.81 -5.08
C ILE A 48 11.44 9.35 -6.23
N ALA A 49 10.95 8.43 -7.08
CA ALA A 49 11.71 7.92 -8.21
C ALA A 49 12.02 9.02 -9.23
N ALA A 50 11.09 9.93 -9.50
CA ALA A 50 11.31 11.09 -10.35
C ALA A 50 12.39 12.04 -9.79
N VAL A 51 12.42 12.26 -8.47
CA VAL A 51 13.48 13.04 -7.82
C VAL A 51 14.84 12.34 -7.98
N SER A 52 14.91 11.03 -7.80
CA SER A 52 16.15 10.27 -8.00
C SER A 52 16.63 10.30 -9.45
N ARG A 53 15.72 10.29 -10.43
CA ARG A 53 16.05 10.49 -11.84
C ARG A 53 16.69 11.86 -12.06
N ASP A 54 16.05 12.91 -11.54
CA ASP A 54 16.48 14.29 -11.74
C ASP A 54 17.80 14.58 -10.98
N ALA A 55 18.09 13.83 -9.92
CA ALA A 55 19.34 13.88 -9.17
C ALA A 55 20.47 13.03 -9.79
N CYS A 56 20.17 12.06 -10.65
CA CYS A 56 21.16 11.19 -11.27
C CYS A 56 21.69 11.83 -12.57
N PRO A 57 23.01 12.12 -12.67
CA PRO A 57 23.59 12.66 -13.90
C PRO A 57 23.63 11.65 -15.05
N ALA A 58 23.54 10.34 -14.74
CA ALA A 58 23.59 9.26 -15.71
C ALA A 58 22.18 8.85 -16.19
N ARG A 59 22.03 8.69 -17.51
CA ARG A 59 20.80 8.18 -18.12
C ARG A 59 20.76 6.65 -18.06
N VAL A 60 19.88 6.09 -17.23
CA VAL A 60 19.67 4.65 -17.12
C VAL A 60 18.38 4.26 -17.85
N ALA A 61 18.48 3.81 -19.11
CA ALA A 61 17.33 3.54 -19.97
C ALA A 61 16.34 2.52 -19.38
N GLU A 62 16.83 1.52 -18.63
CA GLU A 62 15.97 0.55 -17.93
C GLU A 62 15.15 1.20 -16.80
N ALA A 63 15.77 2.09 -16.03
CA ALA A 63 15.08 2.82 -14.96
C ALA A 63 13.99 3.75 -15.52
N GLU A 64 14.29 4.46 -16.62
CA GLU A 64 13.31 5.29 -17.33
C GLU A 64 12.11 4.45 -17.82
N HIS A 65 12.36 3.28 -18.40
CA HIS A 65 11.30 2.40 -18.88
C HIS A 65 10.40 1.91 -17.73
N LEU A 66 11.00 1.58 -16.59
CA LEU A 66 10.27 1.16 -15.40
C LEU A 66 9.43 2.29 -14.81
N LEU A 67 9.95 3.51 -14.76
CA LEU A 67 9.18 4.68 -14.32
C LEU A 67 8.00 4.96 -15.25
N ALA A 68 8.24 4.94 -16.57
CA ALA A 68 7.17 5.13 -17.56
C ALA A 68 6.05 4.09 -17.43
N ARG A 69 6.38 2.82 -17.11
CA ARG A 69 5.37 1.79 -16.80
C ARG A 69 4.63 2.04 -15.48
N ALA A 70 5.30 2.54 -14.46
CA ALA A 70 4.65 2.91 -13.21
C ALA A 70 3.65 4.06 -13.43
N GLU A 71 4.03 5.05 -14.24
CA GLU A 71 3.18 6.17 -14.63
C GLU A 71 1.99 5.76 -15.48
N SER A 72 2.17 4.84 -16.44
CA SER A 72 1.05 4.33 -17.26
C SER A 72 0.03 3.59 -16.40
N LEU A 73 0.49 2.73 -15.48
CA LEU A 73 -0.40 2.07 -14.52
C LEU A 73 -1.15 3.07 -13.65
N ALA A 74 -0.51 4.18 -13.28
CA ALA A 74 -1.13 5.27 -12.53
C ALA A 74 -2.19 6.03 -13.34
N ALA A 75 -1.94 6.26 -14.63
CA ALA A 75 -2.89 6.89 -15.54
C ALA A 75 -4.16 6.05 -15.71
N ASP A 76 -4.01 4.72 -15.77
CA ASP A 76 -5.12 3.77 -15.94
C ASP A 76 -6.03 3.66 -14.70
N ARG A 77 -5.62 4.23 -13.55
CA ARG A 77 -6.34 4.20 -12.26
C ARG A 77 -6.90 2.81 -11.89
N GLY A 78 -6.08 1.78 -12.12
CA GLY A 78 -6.44 0.39 -11.85
C GLY A 78 -6.72 0.08 -10.36
N GLY A 79 -6.98 -1.20 -10.09
CA GLY A 79 -7.22 -1.70 -8.73
C GLY A 79 -5.98 -1.67 -7.83
N VAL A 80 -6.14 -2.17 -6.60
CA VAL A 80 -5.06 -2.26 -5.59
C VAL A 80 -3.82 -2.99 -6.12
N ALA A 81 -4.02 -4.03 -6.93
CA ALA A 81 -2.93 -4.77 -7.57
C ALA A 81 -2.11 -3.91 -8.53
N ALA A 82 -2.76 -3.06 -9.33
CA ALA A 82 -2.09 -2.13 -10.24
C ALA A 82 -1.28 -1.08 -9.46
N ALA A 83 -1.82 -0.57 -8.35
CA ALA A 83 -1.10 0.36 -7.47
C ALA A 83 0.16 -0.29 -6.85
N HIS A 84 0.06 -1.56 -6.40
CA HIS A 84 1.22 -2.29 -5.91
C HIS A 84 2.27 -2.52 -7.00
N GLN A 85 1.83 -2.87 -8.21
CA GLN A 85 2.74 -3.08 -9.34
C GLN A 85 3.45 -1.79 -9.75
N ALA A 86 2.74 -0.66 -9.79
CA ALA A 86 3.33 0.66 -10.02
C ALA A 86 4.37 1.02 -8.95
N THR A 87 4.07 0.73 -7.68
CA THR A 87 5.02 0.94 -6.56
C THR A 87 6.30 0.13 -6.73
N GLU A 88 6.20 -1.15 -7.10
CA GLU A 88 7.36 -2.01 -7.31
C GLU A 88 8.23 -1.54 -8.49
N TYR A 89 7.60 -1.10 -9.59
CA TYR A 89 8.35 -0.52 -10.72
C TYR A 89 9.08 0.77 -10.33
N ALA A 90 8.42 1.68 -9.62
CA ALA A 90 9.05 2.92 -9.15
C ALA A 90 10.23 2.65 -8.21
N ARG A 91 10.09 1.69 -7.27
CA ARG A 91 11.19 1.30 -6.37
C ARG A 91 12.38 0.66 -7.09
N ARG A 92 12.13 -0.12 -8.15
CA ARG A 92 13.21 -0.69 -8.96
C ARG A 92 13.95 0.39 -9.73
N ALA A 93 13.23 1.34 -10.33
CA ALA A 93 13.82 2.48 -11.01
C ALA A 93 14.69 3.33 -10.05
N ASP A 94 14.16 3.64 -8.87
CA ASP A 94 14.90 4.37 -7.82
C ASP A 94 16.20 3.65 -7.42
N ARG A 95 16.18 2.33 -7.25
CA ARG A 95 17.39 1.56 -6.96
C ARG A 95 18.42 1.64 -8.09
N LEU A 96 17.99 1.56 -9.35
CA LEU A 96 18.89 1.65 -10.50
C LEU A 96 19.54 3.03 -10.60
N TRP A 97 18.80 4.11 -10.36
CA TRP A 97 19.38 5.46 -10.35
C TRP A 97 20.34 5.70 -9.19
N ARG A 98 20.05 5.17 -8.00
CA ARG A 98 21.00 5.24 -6.87
C ARG A 98 22.28 4.48 -7.18
N GLN A 99 22.16 3.25 -7.69
CA GLN A 99 23.33 2.46 -8.10
C GLN A 99 24.15 3.16 -9.19
N ALA A 100 23.51 3.85 -10.13
CA ALA A 100 24.20 4.60 -11.18
C ALA A 100 24.77 5.94 -10.69
N ALA A 101 24.22 6.53 -9.62
CA ALA A 101 24.76 7.74 -9.00
C ALA A 101 25.95 7.43 -8.07
N ASP A 102 25.97 6.24 -7.47
CA ASP A 102 27.05 5.75 -6.60
C ASP A 102 28.21 5.08 -7.39
N ALA A 103 28.07 4.91 -8.71
CA ALA A 103 29.05 4.30 -9.61
C ALA A 103 29.88 5.34 -10.36
#